data_AF-A0A6J8D034-F1
#
_entry.id   AF-A0A6J8D034-F1
#
_cell.length_a   1.000
_cell.length_b   1.000
_cell.length_c   1.000
_cell.angle_alpha   90.00
_cell.angle_beta   90.00
_cell.angle_gamma   90.00
#
_symmetry.space_group_name_H-M   'P 1'
#
loop_
_entity.id
_entity.type
_entity.pdbx_description
1 polymer ?
#
loop_
_entity_poly.entity_id
_entity_poly.type
_entity_poly.pdbx_seq_one_letter_code
_entity_poly.pdbx_strand_id
1 'polypeptide(L)'
;MLTIAKQKLLLLSYFVLPNILTTFQKQKRIMTENGTLNGLLNGINNGSEPSQESPLSEQELVAINETWDLLWSDKKKNGIDLFIKLFTHFPESQDFFTDFKGLPIEEVKEHKKLRAHALSVMYALKSFIDNLDDEETLDALVRKNAKNHAERGIGEREIKMLLPAFLELLNELLQEKTTDLHKTAWTKLFGVIALVAREEQHNLK
;
A
#
# COMPACT_ATOMS: atom_id res chain seq x y z
N MET A 1 -12.20 44.57 10.31
CA MET A 1 -13.21 43.68 9.68
C MET A 1 -12.55 42.37 9.27
N LEU A 2 -12.62 41.35 10.12
CA LEU A 2 -12.28 39.97 9.74
C LEU A 2 -13.56 39.31 9.22
N THR A 3 -13.46 38.65 8.08
CA THR A 3 -14.58 38.04 7.35
C THR A 3 -15.23 36.92 8.16
N ILE A 4 -16.56 36.81 8.06
CA ILE A 4 -17.45 35.83 8.71
C ILE A 4 -16.95 34.37 8.60
N ALA A 5 -16.11 34.04 7.61
CA ALA A 5 -15.49 32.73 7.45
C ALA A 5 -14.49 32.34 8.57
N LYS A 6 -13.82 33.30 9.23
CA LYS A 6 -12.86 32.98 10.32
C LYS A 6 -13.52 32.75 11.67
N GLN A 7 -14.77 33.19 11.86
CA GLN A 7 -15.49 33.04 13.14
C GLN A 7 -16.27 31.72 13.23
N LYS A 8 -16.51 31.03 12.10
CA LYS A 8 -17.04 29.65 12.09
C LYS A 8 -15.98 28.57 12.35
N LEU A 9 -14.69 28.87 12.23
CA LEU A 9 -13.62 27.88 12.42
C LEU A 9 -13.23 27.67 13.89
N LEU A 10 -13.59 28.60 14.78
CA LEU A 10 -13.26 28.54 16.22
C LEU A 10 -14.35 27.87 17.08
N LEU A 11 -15.50 27.51 16.51
CA LEU A 11 -16.59 26.84 17.23
C LEU A 11 -16.75 25.35 16.88
N LEU A 12 -15.92 24.80 15.98
CA LEU A 12 -15.90 23.37 15.65
C LEU A 12 -14.90 22.54 16.48
N SER A 13 -14.07 23.19 17.31
CA SER A 13 -13.07 22.50 18.14
C SER A 13 -13.61 21.94 19.46
N TYR A 14 -14.89 22.16 19.79
CA TYR A 14 -15.48 21.73 21.08
C TYR A 14 -16.56 20.65 20.97
N PHE A 15 -16.81 20.07 19.78
CA PHE A 15 -17.82 19.01 19.59
C PHE A 15 -17.30 17.72 18.93
N VAL A 16 -16.01 17.39 19.08
CA VAL A 16 -15.42 16.13 18.58
C VAL A 16 -14.72 15.34 19.68
N LEU A 17 -15.32 15.17 20.86
CA LEU A 17 -14.80 14.26 21.89
C LEU A 17 -15.94 13.66 22.72
N PRO A 18 -16.63 12.64 22.17
CA PRO A 18 -16.66 11.35 22.89
C PRO A 18 -16.28 10.14 22.01
N ASN A 19 -16.19 10.29 20.68
CA ASN A 19 -15.98 9.15 19.77
C ASN A 19 -14.52 8.79 19.50
N ILE A 20 -13.57 9.63 19.91
CA ILE A 20 -12.15 9.34 19.72
C ILE A 20 -11.72 8.21 20.67
N LEU A 21 -12.11 8.27 21.95
CA LEU A 21 -11.73 7.26 22.94
C LEU A 21 -12.29 5.86 22.61
N THR A 22 -13.53 5.78 22.13
CA THR A 22 -14.17 4.53 21.73
C THR A 22 -13.59 3.98 20.42
N THR A 23 -13.22 4.85 19.48
CA THR A 23 -12.50 4.46 18.27
C THR A 23 -11.12 3.93 18.61
N PHE A 24 -10.36 4.63 19.47
CA PHE A 24 -9.04 4.18 19.94
C PHE A 24 -9.13 2.87 20.73
N GLN A 25 -10.14 2.68 21.58
CA GLN A 25 -10.33 1.42 22.32
C GLN A 25 -10.77 0.28 21.40
N LYS A 26 -11.63 0.54 20.42
CA LYS A 26 -12.01 -0.44 19.39
C LYS A 26 -10.82 -0.80 18.51
N GLN A 27 -10.00 0.17 18.13
CA GLN A 27 -8.80 0.00 17.33
C GLN A 27 -7.71 -0.74 18.11
N LYS A 28 -7.48 -0.39 19.39
CA LYS A 28 -6.59 -1.12 20.30
C LYS A 28 -7.05 -2.56 20.56
N ARG A 29 -8.37 -2.82 20.60
CA ARG A 29 -8.93 -4.18 20.70
C ARG A 29 -8.77 -4.98 19.41
N ILE A 30 -8.99 -4.35 18.25
CA ILE A 30 -8.78 -4.96 16.93
C ILE A 30 -7.30 -5.31 16.71
N MET A 31 -6.35 -4.48 17.16
CA MET A 31 -4.91 -4.78 17.12
C MET A 31 -4.50 -5.98 18.01
N THR A 32 -5.35 -6.39 18.95
CA THR A 32 -5.10 -7.57 19.81
C THR A 32 -5.82 -8.83 19.34
N GLU A 33 -6.81 -8.72 18.45
CA GLU A 33 -7.60 -9.85 17.94
C GLU A 33 -7.17 -10.28 16.52
N ASN A 34 -6.58 -9.39 15.72
CA ASN A 34 -5.94 -9.74 14.43
C ASN A 34 -4.43 -9.87 14.65
N GLY A 35 -3.83 -10.94 14.13
CA GLY A 35 -2.41 -11.23 14.31
C GLY A 35 -1.53 -10.01 14.01
N THR A 36 -0.55 -9.75 14.87
CA THR A 36 0.43 -8.68 14.61
C THR A 36 1.11 -8.95 13.27
N LEU A 37 1.54 -7.88 12.58
CA LEU A 37 2.29 -8.02 11.33
C LEU A 37 3.42 -9.04 11.47
N ASN A 38 4.21 -8.99 12.55
CA ASN A 38 5.25 -10.01 12.79
C ASN A 38 4.76 -11.46 12.82
N GLY A 39 3.58 -11.74 13.39
CA GLY A 39 3.01 -13.10 13.39
C GLY A 39 2.70 -13.60 11.98
N LEU A 40 2.28 -12.68 11.10
CA LEU A 40 1.94 -12.97 9.71
C LEU A 40 3.19 -13.19 8.86
N LEU A 41 4.26 -12.49 9.21
CA LEU A 41 5.52 -12.51 8.51
C LEU A 41 6.34 -13.75 8.84
N ASN A 42 6.35 -14.14 10.12
CA ASN A 42 6.96 -15.38 10.58
C ASN A 42 6.27 -16.60 9.93
N GLY A 43 4.98 -16.51 9.60
CA GLY A 43 4.24 -17.56 8.89
C GLY A 43 4.61 -17.73 7.40
N ILE A 44 5.26 -16.74 6.77
CA ILE A 44 5.72 -16.83 5.38
C ILE A 44 7.11 -17.51 5.30
N ASN A 45 7.93 -17.39 6.34
CA ASN A 45 9.23 -18.04 6.45
C ASN A 45 9.06 -19.44 7.08
N ASN A 46 9.01 -20.49 6.25
CA ASN A 46 8.99 -21.87 6.75
C ASN A 46 10.27 -22.19 7.54
N GLY A 47 10.15 -22.23 8.88
CA GLY A 47 11.02 -23.00 9.79
C GLY A 47 12.10 -22.21 10.55
N SER A 48 11.71 -21.50 11.61
CA SER A 48 12.45 -21.39 12.89
C SER A 48 11.59 -20.68 13.94
N GLU A 49 11.90 -20.91 15.21
CA GLU A 49 11.22 -20.39 16.42
C GLU A 49 10.91 -18.88 16.40
N PRO A 50 9.95 -18.38 17.22
CA PRO A 50 9.57 -16.98 17.22
C PRO A 50 10.67 -16.10 17.84
N SER A 51 11.59 -15.63 17.02
CA SER A 51 12.47 -14.51 17.34
C SER A 51 11.79 -13.19 16.97
N GLN A 52 12.04 -12.14 17.76
CA GLN A 52 11.67 -10.75 17.45
C GLN A 52 12.56 -10.19 16.34
N GLU A 53 12.61 -10.87 15.19
CA GLU A 53 13.36 -10.41 14.03
C GLU A 53 12.41 -9.83 13.00
N SER A 54 12.81 -8.70 12.42
CA SER A 54 12.10 -8.06 11.33
C SER A 54 11.82 -9.08 10.21
N PRO A 55 10.64 -9.04 9.57
CA PRO A 55 10.29 -9.89 8.43
C PRO A 55 11.28 -9.86 7.26
N LEU A 56 11.90 -8.70 7.12
CA LEU A 56 12.88 -8.36 6.12
C LEU A 56 14.24 -8.34 6.82
N SER A 57 15.18 -9.09 6.29
CA SER A 57 16.58 -8.99 6.69
C SER A 57 17.15 -7.60 6.35
N GLU A 58 18.26 -7.23 7.00
CA GLU A 58 18.95 -5.96 6.71
C GLU A 58 19.30 -5.81 5.22
N GLN A 59 19.73 -6.90 4.56
CA GLN A 59 20.03 -6.91 3.13
C GLN A 59 18.78 -6.65 2.27
N GLU A 60 17.62 -7.18 2.68
CA GLU A 60 16.35 -6.96 1.99
C GLU A 60 15.84 -5.52 2.19
N LEU A 61 16.04 -4.94 3.38
CA LEU A 61 15.73 -3.54 3.65
C LEU A 61 16.58 -2.60 2.79
N VAL A 62 17.89 -2.85 2.70
CA VAL A 62 18.79 -2.10 1.82
C VAL A 62 18.35 -2.21 0.36
N ALA A 63 18.07 -3.43 -0.10
CA ALA A 63 17.58 -3.67 -1.46
C ALA A 63 16.29 -2.89 -1.78
N ILE A 64 15.31 -2.87 -0.85
CA ILE A 64 14.08 -2.11 -1.02
C ILE A 64 14.37 -0.61 -1.11
N ASN A 65 15.16 -0.07 -0.18
CA ASN A 65 15.46 1.37 -0.16
C ASN A 65 16.20 1.84 -1.41
N GLU A 66 17.26 1.14 -1.81
CA GLU A 66 18.06 1.48 -3.00
C GLU A 66 17.21 1.44 -4.28
N THR A 67 16.38 0.40 -4.43
CA THR A 67 15.55 0.26 -5.63
C THR A 67 14.34 1.19 -5.63
N TRP A 68 13.84 1.56 -4.45
CA TRP A 68 12.75 2.51 -4.33
C TRP A 68 13.14 3.92 -4.79
N ASP A 69 14.36 4.37 -4.54
CA ASP A 69 14.81 5.69 -5.01
C ASP A 69 14.73 5.84 -6.53
N LEU A 70 14.99 4.76 -7.27
CA LEU A 70 14.82 4.72 -8.73
C LEU A 70 13.36 4.89 -9.13
N LEU A 71 12.45 4.16 -8.47
CA LEU A 71 11.00 4.28 -8.67
C LEU A 71 10.49 5.69 -8.31
N TRP A 72 11.06 6.28 -7.25
CA TRP A 72 10.64 7.57 -6.72
C TRP A 72 11.09 8.76 -7.58
N SER A 73 12.26 8.65 -8.22
CA SER A 73 12.91 9.72 -9.01
C SER A 73 11.96 10.36 -10.04
N ASP A 74 11.22 9.54 -10.78
CA ASP A 74 10.11 9.96 -11.65
C ASP A 74 8.79 9.29 -11.25
N LYS A 75 8.42 9.41 -9.97
CA LYS A 75 7.20 8.80 -9.42
C LYS A 75 5.93 9.07 -10.22
N LYS A 76 5.81 10.21 -10.91
CA LYS A 76 4.61 10.51 -11.72
C LYS A 76 4.55 9.59 -12.92
N LYS A 77 5.63 9.49 -13.68
CA LYS A 77 5.74 8.60 -14.82
C LYS A 77 5.71 7.13 -14.38
N ASN A 78 6.56 6.77 -13.43
CA ASN A 78 6.70 5.38 -12.95
C ASN A 78 5.40 4.86 -12.33
N GLY A 79 4.66 5.69 -11.60
CA GLY A 79 3.34 5.32 -11.10
C GLY A 79 2.33 5.04 -12.23
N ILE A 80 2.34 5.84 -13.30
CA ILE A 80 1.48 5.60 -14.46
C ILE A 80 1.90 4.29 -15.15
N ASP A 81 3.19 4.12 -15.41
CA ASP A 81 3.74 2.92 -16.07
C ASP A 81 3.43 1.65 -15.28
N LEU A 82 3.47 1.69 -13.94
CA LEU A 82 3.06 0.60 -13.07
C LEU A 82 1.62 0.16 -13.35
N PHE A 83 0.69 1.12 -13.46
CA PHE A 83 -0.71 0.82 -13.75
C PHE A 83 -0.93 0.37 -15.20
N ILE A 84 -0.19 0.92 -16.16
CA ILE A 84 -0.26 0.45 -17.55
C ILE A 84 0.18 -1.01 -17.63
N LYS A 85 1.26 -1.39 -16.94
CA LYS A 85 1.68 -2.79 -16.83
C LYS A 85 0.65 -3.65 -16.14
N LEU A 86 0.07 -3.18 -15.03
CA LEU A 86 -1.02 -3.89 -14.33
C LEU A 86 -2.19 -4.20 -15.27
N PHE A 87 -2.70 -3.19 -16.00
CA PHE A 87 -3.81 -3.38 -16.93
C PHE A 87 -3.45 -4.21 -18.17
N THR A 88 -2.16 -4.28 -18.51
CA THR A 88 -1.68 -5.13 -19.62
C THR A 88 -1.61 -6.60 -19.21
N HIS A 89 -1.11 -6.89 -18.00
CA HIS A 89 -1.05 -8.26 -17.46
C HIS A 89 -2.41 -8.79 -17.00
N PHE A 90 -3.21 -7.91 -16.41
CA PHE A 90 -4.49 -8.23 -15.80
C PHE A 90 -5.55 -7.22 -16.28
N PRO A 91 -6.06 -7.35 -17.52
CA PRO A 91 -7.05 -6.40 -18.05
C PRO A 91 -8.29 -6.24 -17.15
N GLU A 92 -8.68 -7.29 -16.43
CA GLU A 92 -9.79 -7.25 -15.49
C GLU A 92 -9.58 -6.28 -14.32
N SER A 93 -8.33 -5.94 -13.99
CA SER A 93 -8.03 -4.97 -12.93
C SER A 93 -8.42 -3.54 -13.29
N GLN A 94 -8.59 -3.22 -14.58
CA GLN A 94 -9.12 -1.93 -15.02
C GLN A 94 -10.58 -1.74 -14.60
N ASP A 95 -11.32 -2.82 -14.37
CA ASP A 95 -12.76 -2.77 -14.05
C ASP A 95 -13.07 -2.11 -12.71
N PHE A 96 -12.09 -2.04 -11.80
CA PHE A 96 -12.19 -1.32 -10.53
C PHE A 96 -12.18 0.20 -10.69
N PHE A 97 -11.85 0.71 -11.89
CA PHE A 97 -11.71 2.13 -12.18
C PHE A 97 -12.82 2.62 -13.11
N THR A 98 -14.02 2.82 -12.57
CA THR A 98 -15.23 3.17 -13.32
C THR A 98 -15.09 4.40 -14.23
N ASP A 99 -14.22 5.35 -13.88
CA ASP A 99 -13.98 6.58 -14.64
C ASP A 99 -13.33 6.32 -16.02
N PHE A 100 -12.61 5.21 -16.19
CA PHE A 100 -11.87 4.89 -17.42
C PHE A 100 -11.90 3.40 -17.80
N LYS A 101 -12.83 2.64 -17.20
CA LYS A 101 -13.08 1.24 -17.53
C LYS A 101 -13.43 1.08 -19.01
N GLY A 102 -12.80 0.13 -19.67
CA GLY A 102 -13.03 -0.21 -21.08
C GLY A 102 -12.37 0.74 -22.09
N LEU A 103 -11.70 1.80 -21.62
CA LEU A 103 -10.93 2.67 -22.51
C LEU A 103 -9.65 1.97 -22.99
N PRO A 104 -9.19 2.24 -24.23
CA PRO A 104 -7.89 1.79 -24.69
C PRO A 104 -6.75 2.27 -23.78
N ILE A 105 -5.70 1.47 -23.64
CA ILE A 105 -4.55 1.75 -22.76
C ILE A 105 -3.92 3.13 -23.02
N GLU A 106 -3.84 3.56 -24.29
CA GLU A 106 -3.30 4.88 -24.65
C GLU A 106 -4.15 6.04 -24.11
N GLU A 107 -5.47 5.89 -24.06
CA GLU A 107 -6.38 6.88 -23.48
C GLU A 107 -6.33 6.86 -21.95
N VAL A 108 -6.21 5.66 -21.37
CA VAL A 108 -6.10 5.43 -19.92
C VAL A 108 -4.84 6.09 -19.36
N LYS A 109 -3.71 5.97 -20.07
CA LYS A 109 -2.42 6.60 -19.72
C LYS A 109 -2.52 8.12 -19.59
N GLU A 110 -3.34 8.74 -20.44
CA GLU A 110 -3.56 10.18 -20.45
C GLU A 110 -4.66 10.62 -19.46
N HIS A 111 -5.41 9.68 -18.89
CA HIS A 111 -6.58 9.95 -18.07
C HIS A 111 -6.20 10.59 -16.71
N LYS A 112 -6.78 11.76 -16.41
CA LYS A 112 -6.46 12.55 -15.20
C LYS A 112 -6.68 11.78 -13.90
N LYS A 113 -7.70 10.91 -13.84
CA LYS A 113 -7.98 10.09 -12.66
C LYS A 113 -6.94 9.02 -12.43
N LEU A 114 -6.44 8.40 -13.51
CA LEU A 114 -5.33 7.46 -13.40
C LEU A 114 -4.10 8.17 -12.87
N ARG A 115 -3.73 9.32 -13.44
CA ARG A 115 -2.55 10.10 -13.01
C ARG A 115 -2.59 10.45 -11.52
N ALA A 116 -3.75 10.86 -11.02
CA ALA A 116 -3.93 11.16 -9.60
C ALA A 116 -3.83 9.91 -8.71
N HIS A 117 -4.44 8.80 -9.14
CA HIS A 117 -4.40 7.56 -8.38
C HIS A 117 -3.02 6.92 -8.38
N ALA A 118 -2.36 6.84 -9.55
CA ALA A 118 -0.98 6.40 -9.72
C ALA A 118 -0.04 7.13 -8.76
N LEU A 119 -0.12 8.46 -8.70
CA LEU A 119 0.68 9.25 -7.77
C LEU A 119 0.34 8.93 -6.30
N SER A 120 -0.93 8.72 -5.98
CA SER A 120 -1.37 8.36 -4.62
C SER A 120 -0.80 7.01 -4.18
N VAL A 121 -0.73 6.02 -5.09
CA VAL A 121 -0.08 4.73 -4.83
C VAL A 121 1.40 4.90 -4.55
N MET A 122 2.11 5.72 -5.33
CA MET A 122 3.54 5.98 -5.06
C MET A 122 3.76 6.59 -3.67
N TYR A 123 2.90 7.53 -3.24
CA TYR A 123 2.98 8.09 -1.88
C TYR A 123 2.64 7.08 -0.79
N ALA A 124 1.66 6.19 -1.02
CA ALA A 124 1.33 5.14 -0.07
C ALA A 124 2.51 4.17 0.12
N LEU A 125 3.11 3.70 -0.98
CA LEU A 125 4.30 2.85 -0.94
C LEU A 125 5.48 3.56 -0.26
N LYS A 126 5.72 4.85 -0.55
CA LYS A 126 6.73 5.65 0.16
C LYS A 126 6.50 5.63 1.67
N SER A 127 5.25 5.83 2.11
CA SER A 127 4.93 5.81 3.54
C SER A 127 5.18 4.46 4.20
N PHE A 128 5.01 3.35 3.47
CA PHE A 128 5.33 2.02 4.00
C PHE A 128 6.85 1.84 4.10
N ILE A 129 7.57 2.24 3.07
CA ILE A 129 9.03 2.10 2.98
C ILE A 129 9.74 2.93 4.06
N ASP A 130 9.22 4.13 4.32
CA ASP A 130 9.74 5.06 5.35
C ASP A 130 9.54 4.58 6.78
N ASN A 131 8.76 3.51 6.98
CA ASN A 131 8.43 2.97 8.30
C ASN A 131 8.71 1.46 8.36
N LEU A 132 9.60 0.92 7.52
CA LEU A 132 9.94 -0.51 7.56
C LEU A 132 10.61 -0.94 8.87
N ASP A 133 11.17 0.01 9.62
CA ASP A 133 11.79 -0.16 10.93
C ASP A 133 10.84 0.14 12.11
N ASP A 134 9.67 0.71 11.84
CA ASP A 134 8.61 0.99 12.83
C ASP A 134 7.37 0.14 12.53
N GLU A 135 7.34 -1.06 13.10
CA GLU A 135 6.28 -2.05 12.86
C GLU A 135 4.88 -1.53 13.22
N GLU A 136 4.73 -0.81 14.34
CA GLU A 136 3.43 -0.32 14.80
C GLU A 136 2.89 0.73 13.83
N THR A 137 3.75 1.65 13.39
CA THR A 137 3.38 2.66 12.39
C THR A 137 3.10 2.02 11.03
N LEU A 138 3.92 1.05 10.60
CA LEU A 138 3.71 0.32 9.36
C LEU A 138 2.37 -0.43 9.35
N ASP A 139 2.06 -1.19 10.40
CA ASP A 139 0.77 -1.89 10.54
C ASP A 139 -0.40 -0.91 10.42
N ALA A 140 -0.37 0.20 11.17
CA ALA A 140 -1.41 1.20 11.13
C ALA A 140 -1.59 1.82 9.73
N LEU A 141 -0.50 2.10 9.00
CA LEU A 141 -0.53 2.65 7.66
C LEU A 141 -1.07 1.64 6.64
N VAL A 142 -0.60 0.39 6.68
CA VAL A 142 -1.03 -0.68 5.77
C VAL A 142 -2.49 -1.03 6.02
N ARG A 143 -2.94 -1.19 7.28
CA ARG A 143 -4.35 -1.44 7.61
C ARG A 143 -5.27 -0.30 7.16
N LYS A 144 -4.87 0.96 7.38
CA LYS A 144 -5.62 2.11 6.88
C LYS A 144 -5.78 2.07 5.37
N ASN A 145 -4.71 1.72 4.64
CA ASN A 145 -4.76 1.58 3.19
C ASN A 145 -5.64 0.39 2.77
N ALA A 146 -5.45 -0.77 3.37
CA ALA A 146 -6.20 -2.00 3.13
C ALA A 146 -7.70 -1.82 3.37
N LYS A 147 -8.10 -1.18 4.46
CA LYS A 147 -9.51 -0.88 4.75
C LYS A 147 -10.17 -0.05 3.65
N ASN A 148 -9.50 0.99 3.15
CA ASN A 148 -10.02 1.79 2.04
C ASN A 148 -10.19 0.94 0.76
N HIS A 149 -9.30 -0.01 0.50
CA HIS A 149 -9.40 -0.91 -0.65
C HIS A 149 -10.51 -1.96 -0.48
N ALA A 150 -10.65 -2.50 0.72
CA ALA A 150 -11.63 -3.51 1.06
C ALA A 150 -13.07 -3.01 0.82
N GLU A 151 -13.37 -1.74 1.10
CA GLU A 151 -14.67 -1.10 0.80
C GLU A 151 -15.03 -1.11 -0.70
N ARG A 152 -14.04 -1.31 -1.58
CA ARG A 152 -14.17 -1.36 -3.04
C ARG A 152 -14.07 -2.78 -3.59
N GLY A 153 -14.08 -3.79 -2.70
CA GLY A 153 -13.95 -5.19 -3.08
C GLY A 153 -12.53 -5.61 -3.47
N ILE A 154 -11.52 -4.78 -3.19
CA ILE A 154 -10.11 -5.05 -3.49
C ILE A 154 -9.49 -5.74 -2.27
N GLY A 155 -9.02 -6.97 -2.44
CA GLY A 155 -8.44 -7.78 -1.37
C GLY A 155 -7.09 -8.37 -1.73
N GLU A 156 -6.74 -9.49 -1.10
CA GLU A 156 -5.44 -10.15 -1.27
C GLU A 156 -5.09 -10.42 -2.74
N ARG A 157 -6.07 -10.92 -3.52
CA ARG A 157 -5.86 -11.28 -4.92
C ARG A 157 -5.46 -10.08 -5.75
N GLU A 158 -6.21 -8.99 -5.65
CA GLU A 158 -5.99 -7.78 -6.44
C GLU A 158 -4.68 -7.09 -6.05
N ILE A 159 -4.31 -7.09 -4.77
CA ILE A 159 -2.99 -6.59 -4.34
C ILE A 159 -1.86 -7.45 -4.91
N LYS A 160 -2.02 -8.79 -4.94
CA LYS A 160 -1.02 -9.69 -5.54
C LYS A 160 -0.86 -9.51 -7.06
N MET A 161 -1.90 -9.04 -7.77
CA MET A 161 -1.79 -8.71 -9.20
C MET A 161 -0.85 -7.53 -9.46
N LEU A 162 -0.65 -6.64 -8.48
CA LEU A 162 0.25 -5.50 -8.62
C LEU A 162 1.73 -5.92 -8.63
N LEU A 163 2.07 -7.03 -7.96
CA LEU A 163 3.46 -7.46 -7.78
C LEU A 163 4.17 -7.79 -9.12
N PRO A 164 3.61 -8.59 -10.05
CA PRO A 164 4.25 -8.84 -11.34
C PRO A 164 4.53 -7.56 -12.14
N ALA A 165 3.55 -6.65 -12.20
CA ALA A 165 3.71 -5.35 -12.87
C ALA A 165 4.79 -4.48 -12.21
N PHE A 166 4.87 -4.53 -10.88
CA PHE A 166 5.89 -3.83 -10.10
C PHE A 166 7.29 -4.39 -10.36
N LEU A 167 7.47 -5.72 -10.32
CA LEU A 167 8.76 -6.36 -10.56
C LEU A 167 9.25 -6.16 -11.99
N GLU A 168 8.35 -6.15 -12.96
CA GLU A 168 8.69 -5.81 -14.34
C GLU A 168 9.16 -4.36 -14.46
N LEU A 169 8.41 -3.39 -13.91
CA LEU A 169 8.82 -1.99 -13.91
C LEU A 169 10.18 -1.79 -13.23
N LEU A 170 10.39 -2.43 -12.07
CA LEU A 170 11.66 -2.37 -11.36
C LEU A 170 12.80 -2.90 -12.23
N ASN A 171 12.56 -3.98 -12.97
CA ASN A 171 13.55 -4.57 -13.84
C ASN A 171 13.92 -3.69 -15.03
N GLU A 172 12.95 -2.99 -15.62
CA GLU A 172 13.21 -1.99 -16.65
C GLU A 172 14.04 -0.82 -16.12
N LEU A 173 13.69 -0.30 -14.93
CA LEU A 173 14.42 0.80 -14.30
C LEU A 173 15.87 0.41 -13.95
N LEU A 174 16.09 -0.86 -13.63
CA LEU A 174 17.42 -1.43 -13.40
C LEU A 174 18.13 -1.91 -14.67
N GLN A 175 17.53 -1.72 -15.86
CA GLN A 175 18.08 -2.17 -17.14
C GLN A 175 18.37 -3.68 -17.16
N GLU A 176 17.39 -4.50 -16.76
CA GLU A 176 17.47 -5.97 -16.72
C GLU A 176 18.46 -6.52 -15.67
N LYS A 177 18.77 -5.73 -14.63
CA LYS A 177 19.74 -6.10 -13.57
C LYS A 177 19.08 -6.42 -12.22
N THR A 178 17.80 -6.77 -12.21
CA THR A 178 17.13 -7.16 -10.96
C THR A 178 17.70 -8.47 -10.44
N THR A 179 18.21 -8.47 -9.22
CA THR A 179 18.74 -9.65 -8.54
C THR A 179 17.62 -10.46 -7.87
N ASP A 180 17.90 -11.70 -7.50
CA ASP A 180 16.95 -12.51 -6.71
C ASP A 180 16.69 -11.91 -5.32
N LEU A 181 17.67 -11.19 -4.75
CA LEU A 181 17.49 -10.43 -3.52
C LEU A 181 16.43 -9.34 -3.69
N HIS A 182 16.50 -8.54 -4.76
CA HIS A 182 15.50 -7.50 -5.04
C HIS A 182 14.09 -8.12 -5.18
N LYS A 183 13.96 -9.19 -5.98
CA LYS A 183 12.67 -9.86 -6.20
C LYS A 183 12.11 -10.43 -4.90
N THR A 184 12.94 -11.07 -4.09
CA THR A 184 12.54 -11.67 -2.81
C THR A 184 12.08 -10.61 -1.83
N ALA A 185 12.85 -9.53 -1.66
CA ALA A 185 12.53 -8.44 -0.75
C ALA A 185 11.17 -7.80 -1.08
N TRP A 186 10.94 -7.45 -2.36
CA TRP A 186 9.67 -6.88 -2.79
C TRP A 186 8.51 -7.88 -2.72
N THR A 187 8.75 -9.15 -3.04
CA THR A 187 7.73 -10.21 -2.90
C THR A 187 7.28 -10.37 -1.46
N LYS A 188 8.23 -10.35 -0.50
CA LYS A 188 7.91 -10.37 0.93
C LYS A 188 7.05 -9.17 1.31
N LEU A 189 7.50 -7.94 0.98
CA LEU A 189 6.77 -6.71 1.31
C LEU A 189 5.34 -6.71 0.76
N PHE A 190 5.15 -7.04 -0.53
CA PHE A 190 3.81 -7.15 -1.12
C PHE A 190 2.99 -8.28 -0.52
N GLY A 191 3.63 -9.39 -0.12
CA GLY A 191 2.98 -10.49 0.60
C GLY A 191 2.37 -10.04 1.92
N VAL A 192 3.09 -9.20 2.68
CA VAL A 192 2.58 -8.57 3.92
C VAL A 192 1.34 -7.74 3.64
N ILE A 193 1.43 -6.83 2.68
CA ILE A 193 0.36 -5.89 2.33
C ILE A 193 -0.88 -6.66 1.88
N ALA A 194 -0.70 -7.67 1.02
CA ALA A 194 -1.78 -8.51 0.53
C ALA A 194 -2.46 -9.29 1.66
N LEU A 195 -1.68 -9.76 2.64
CA LEU A 195 -2.22 -10.46 3.78
C LEU A 195 -3.06 -9.52 4.66
N VAL A 196 -2.56 -8.32 4.97
CA VAL A 196 -3.35 -7.33 5.72
C VAL A 196 -4.61 -6.95 4.94
N ALA A 197 -4.54 -6.84 3.62
CA ALA A 197 -5.71 -6.62 2.77
C ALA A 197 -6.74 -7.75 2.89
N ARG A 198 -6.32 -9.01 3.02
CA ARG A 198 -7.22 -10.13 3.32
C ARG A 198 -7.95 -9.91 4.65
N GLU A 199 -7.21 -9.58 5.71
CA GLU A 199 -7.79 -9.40 7.05
C GLU A 199 -8.84 -8.29 7.05
N GLU A 200 -8.51 -7.13 6.50
CA GLU A 200 -9.44 -6.01 6.43
C GLU A 200 -10.67 -6.33 5.56
N GLN A 201 -10.50 -7.10 4.49
CA GLN A 201 -11.63 -7.55 3.67
C GLN A 201 -12.55 -8.54 4.40
N HIS A 202 -11.99 -9.40 5.26
CA HIS A 202 -12.79 -10.26 6.13
C HIS A 202 -13.51 -9.46 7.20
N ASN A 203 -12.89 -8.42 7.77
CA ASN A 203 -13.47 -7.59 8.83
C ASN A 203 -14.64 -6.69 8.38
N LEU A 204 -14.79 -6.46 7.06
CA LEU A 204 -15.93 -5.71 6.51
C LEU A 204 -17.19 -6.56 6.30
N LYS A 205 -17.09 -7.88 6.31
CA LYS A 205 -18.20 -8.82 6.13
C LYS A 205 -18.87 -9.14 7.46
#